data_AF-A0A7Z1N5M5-F1
#
_entry.id   AF-A0A7Z1N5M5-F1
#
_cell.length_a   1.000
_cell.length_b   1.000
_cell.length_c   1.000
_cell.angle_alpha   90.00
_cell.angle_beta   90.00
_cell.angle_gamma   90.00
#
_symmetry.space_group_name_H-M   'P 1'
#
loop_
_entity.id
_entity.type
_entity.pdbx_description
1 polymer ?
#
loop_
_entity_poly.entity_id
_entity_poly.type
_entity_poly.pdbx_seq_one_letter_code
_entity_poly.pdbx_strand_id
1 'polypeptide(L)'
;PGSALIAVGNYTVMGMVAVAVCTPPIGLGLATFVRKHQFNKAEQVMGKASFTMGLFGITEGAIPFAAQDPLRIIPANMIGAMIASVIAAVGGVGDKVAHGGPIVAVLGGISNILWFFIAVVVGSLVTMFTVLLFKRHTPAIAKSNNGNDTSVGTENVFSDDQSINHSKQLSHHMVFDKSLIEITKEPMTRDQAIDRLLTKLCHRHYITNIEEVRTAILKREAESTTAIGMNVAIPHAKSHAVKRPIVAVLNHKAGVEWESLDESNPQLIFLIAVPNDNNDTHLKLLQRLSR
;
A
#
# COMPACT_ATOMS: atom_id res chain seq x y z
N PRO A 1 8.97 -14.81 13.95
CA PRO A 1 9.79 -14.07 12.97
C PRO A 1 11.27 -14.53 13.00
N GLY A 2 11.94 -14.63 11.84
CA GLY A 2 13.34 -15.09 11.76
C GLY A 2 14.32 -14.27 12.61
N SER A 3 14.01 -12.99 12.83
CA SER A 3 14.76 -12.10 13.72
C SER A 3 14.80 -12.56 15.19
N ALA A 4 13.81 -13.33 15.66
CA ALA A 4 13.83 -13.89 17.02
C ALA A 4 14.86 -15.03 17.16
N LEU A 5 15.21 -15.73 16.08
CA LEU A 5 16.19 -16.81 16.08
C LEU A 5 17.64 -16.28 16.04
N ILE A 6 17.83 -15.04 15.58
CA ILE A 6 19.11 -14.31 15.68
C ILE A 6 19.51 -14.16 17.16
N ALA A 7 18.55 -13.89 18.05
CA ALA A 7 18.78 -13.77 19.49
C ALA A 7 19.20 -15.08 20.17
N VAL A 8 18.91 -16.23 19.54
CA VAL A 8 19.30 -17.58 20.00
C VAL A 8 20.58 -18.07 19.28
N GLY A 9 21.17 -17.24 18.42
CA GLY A 9 22.41 -17.56 17.69
C GLY A 9 22.24 -18.44 16.45
N ASN A 10 21.00 -18.67 16.00
CA ASN A 10 20.73 -19.45 14.78
C ASN A 10 20.54 -18.52 13.57
N TYR A 11 21.65 -18.20 12.91
CA TYR A 11 21.69 -17.30 11.75
C TYR A 11 21.27 -17.98 10.43
N THR A 12 21.32 -19.31 10.36
CA THR A 12 21.03 -20.07 9.12
C THR A 12 19.57 -19.92 8.71
N VAL A 13 18.65 -19.89 9.68
CA VAL A 13 17.23 -19.67 9.39
C VAL A 13 16.99 -18.28 8.81
N MET A 14 17.65 -17.27 9.36
CA MET A 14 17.55 -15.91 8.84
C MET A 14 18.14 -15.81 7.43
N GLY A 15 19.25 -16.50 7.15
CA GLY A 15 19.85 -16.55 5.80
C GLY A 15 18.91 -17.13 4.75
N MET A 16 18.17 -18.20 5.08
CA MET A 16 17.16 -18.77 4.18
C MET A 16 16.02 -17.78 3.90
N VAL A 17 15.57 -17.03 4.91
CA VAL A 17 14.50 -16.01 4.78
C VAL A 17 14.99 -14.82 3.96
N ALA A 18 16.21 -14.34 4.22
CA ALA A 18 16.80 -13.20 3.52
C ALA A 18 16.87 -13.42 2.00
N VAL A 19 17.25 -14.63 1.57
CA VAL A 19 17.26 -15.04 0.16
C VAL A 19 15.82 -15.16 -0.39
N ALA A 20 14.89 -15.73 0.37
CA ALA A 20 13.49 -15.90 -0.03
C ALA A 20 12.79 -14.56 -0.34
N VAL A 21 13.09 -13.54 0.48
CA VAL A 21 12.48 -12.21 0.44
C VAL A 21 12.93 -11.43 -0.80
N CYS A 22 14.24 -11.41 -1.10
CA CYS A 22 14.76 -10.63 -2.24
C CYS A 22 14.53 -11.31 -3.60
N THR A 23 14.33 -12.62 -3.64
CA THR A 23 14.23 -13.39 -4.90
C THR A 23 13.01 -13.00 -5.78
N PRO A 24 11.77 -12.93 -5.27
CA PRO A 24 10.60 -12.53 -6.06
C PRO A 24 10.71 -11.15 -6.74
N PRO A 25 11.04 -10.05 -6.03
CA PRO A 25 11.12 -8.73 -6.66
C PRO A 25 12.25 -8.63 -7.70
N ILE A 26 13.41 -9.25 -7.44
CA ILE A 26 14.50 -9.31 -8.43
C ILE A 26 14.05 -10.10 -9.67
N GLY A 27 13.43 -11.26 -9.49
CA GLY A 27 12.93 -12.10 -10.59
C GLY A 27 11.85 -11.41 -11.44
N LEU A 28 10.93 -10.68 -10.80
CA LEU A 28 9.90 -9.90 -11.50
C LEU A 28 10.52 -8.74 -12.28
N GLY A 29 11.45 -7.99 -11.68
CA GLY A 29 12.20 -6.96 -12.37
C GLY A 29 12.90 -7.49 -13.63
N LEU A 30 13.62 -8.61 -13.49
CA LEU A 30 14.28 -9.28 -14.63
C LEU A 30 13.28 -9.73 -15.70
N ALA A 31 12.12 -10.27 -15.32
CA ALA A 31 11.09 -10.68 -16.27
C ALA A 31 10.61 -9.50 -17.13
N THR A 32 10.45 -8.32 -16.52
CA THR A 32 10.05 -7.12 -17.27
C THR A 32 11.14 -6.61 -18.22
N PHE A 33 12.42 -6.80 -17.90
CA PHE A 33 13.55 -6.38 -18.74
C PHE A 33 13.74 -7.30 -19.93
N VAL A 34 13.69 -8.63 -19.71
CA VAL A 34 13.89 -9.64 -20.75
C VAL A 34 12.77 -9.59 -21.78
N ARG A 35 11.53 -9.34 -21.36
CA ARG A 35 10.36 -9.53 -22.21
C ARG A 35 9.36 -8.39 -22.13
N LYS A 36 9.88 -7.17 -22.28
CA LYS A 36 9.12 -5.91 -22.22
C LYS A 36 7.79 -5.92 -22.99
N HIS A 37 7.70 -6.63 -24.12
CA HIS A 37 6.48 -6.68 -24.94
C HIS A 37 5.31 -7.46 -24.27
N GLN A 38 5.58 -8.28 -23.27
CA GLN A 38 4.57 -9.02 -22.50
C GLN A 38 4.04 -8.25 -21.29
N PHE A 39 4.61 -7.07 -21.02
CA PHE A 39 4.27 -6.23 -19.89
C PHE A 39 3.75 -4.87 -20.37
N ASN A 40 2.71 -4.37 -19.70
CA ASN A 40 2.19 -3.04 -19.98
C ASN A 40 3.18 -1.95 -19.51
N LYS A 41 2.97 -0.69 -19.90
CA LYS A 41 3.88 0.42 -19.52
C LYS A 41 3.97 0.61 -18.00
N ALA A 42 2.88 0.41 -17.26
CA ALA A 42 2.88 0.51 -15.80
C ALA A 42 3.70 -0.61 -15.15
N GLU A 43 3.55 -1.86 -15.61
CA GLU A 43 4.31 -3.03 -15.17
C GLU A 43 5.80 -2.87 -15.48
N GLN A 44 6.17 -2.25 -16.61
CA GLN A 44 7.58 -1.96 -16.91
C GLN A 44 8.19 -0.93 -15.95
N VAL A 45 7.42 0.09 -15.54
CA VAL A 45 7.86 1.08 -14.54
C VAL A 45 7.96 0.43 -13.16
N MET A 46 6.94 -0.33 -12.78
CA MET A 46 6.93 -1.14 -11.56
C MET A 46 8.09 -2.13 -11.53
N GLY A 47 8.46 -2.74 -12.66
CA GLY A 47 9.52 -3.73 -12.76
C GLY A 47 10.90 -3.15 -12.46
N LYS A 48 11.17 -1.92 -12.92
CA LYS A 48 12.39 -1.19 -12.56
C LYS A 48 12.48 -0.92 -11.06
N ALA A 49 11.38 -0.46 -10.47
CA ALA A 49 11.30 -0.19 -9.04
C ALA A 49 11.38 -1.49 -8.20
N SER A 50 10.76 -2.56 -8.68
CA SER A 50 10.78 -3.88 -8.04
C SER A 50 12.19 -4.46 -8.01
N PHE A 51 12.93 -4.34 -9.11
CA PHE A 51 14.33 -4.78 -9.17
C PHE A 51 15.20 -4.06 -8.14
N THR A 52 15.10 -2.73 -8.06
CA THR A 52 15.89 -1.95 -7.10
C THR A 52 15.50 -2.29 -5.66
N MET A 53 14.20 -2.36 -5.36
CA MET A 53 13.69 -2.79 -4.05
C MET A 53 14.20 -4.19 -3.66
N GLY A 54 14.19 -5.13 -4.60
CA GLY A 54 14.69 -6.48 -4.37
C GLY A 54 16.19 -6.53 -4.03
N LEU A 55 17.01 -5.65 -4.62
CA LEU A 55 18.43 -5.54 -4.27
C LEU A 55 18.67 -5.10 -2.81
N PHE A 56 17.75 -4.30 -2.26
CA PHE A 56 17.71 -3.91 -0.85
C PHE A 56 16.92 -4.90 0.04
N GLY A 57 16.45 -6.02 -0.52
CA GLY A 57 15.64 -7.03 0.18
C GLY A 57 14.25 -6.54 0.60
N ILE A 58 13.68 -5.61 -0.15
CA ILE A 58 12.33 -5.11 0.03
C ILE A 58 11.38 -5.93 -0.86
N THR A 59 10.55 -6.77 -0.23
CA THR A 59 9.56 -7.65 -0.90
C THR A 59 8.40 -6.91 -1.56
N GLU A 60 8.17 -5.68 -1.14
CA GLU A 60 7.03 -4.85 -1.49
C GLU A 60 6.99 -4.57 -2.99
N GLY A 61 8.15 -4.59 -3.65
CA GLY A 61 8.27 -4.50 -5.10
C GLY A 61 7.50 -5.59 -5.85
N ALA A 62 7.17 -6.72 -5.23
CA ALA A 62 6.41 -7.82 -5.84
C ALA A 62 4.89 -7.71 -5.63
N ILE A 63 4.42 -6.93 -4.65
CA ILE A 63 3.01 -6.76 -4.31
C ILE A 63 2.19 -6.18 -5.48
N PRO A 64 2.59 -5.07 -6.14
CA PRO A 64 1.75 -4.47 -7.18
C PRO A 64 1.61 -5.38 -8.41
N PHE A 65 2.59 -6.26 -8.64
CA PHE A 65 2.49 -7.32 -9.64
C PHE A 65 1.45 -8.37 -9.24
N ALA A 66 1.57 -8.93 -8.03
CA ALA A 66 0.63 -9.93 -7.53
C ALA A 66 -0.82 -9.40 -7.43
N ALA A 67 -1.01 -8.10 -7.16
CA ALA A 67 -2.33 -7.47 -7.15
C ALA A 67 -2.98 -7.44 -8.55
N GLN A 68 -2.17 -7.28 -9.61
CA GLN A 68 -2.66 -7.24 -11.00
C GLN A 68 -2.92 -8.63 -11.59
N ASP A 69 -2.05 -9.62 -11.30
CA ASP A 69 -2.17 -11.00 -11.80
C ASP A 69 -1.86 -12.04 -10.70
N PRO A 70 -2.75 -12.18 -9.69
CA PRO A 70 -2.48 -13.00 -8.51
C PRO A 70 -2.32 -14.48 -8.84
N LEU A 71 -3.15 -14.99 -9.76
CA LEU A 71 -3.18 -16.41 -10.12
C LEU A 71 -1.88 -16.89 -10.75
N ARG A 72 -1.11 -16.00 -11.38
CA ARG A 72 0.15 -16.38 -12.05
C ARG A 72 1.38 -15.97 -11.27
N ILE A 73 1.33 -14.82 -10.60
CA ILE A 73 2.52 -14.22 -9.96
C ILE A 73 2.78 -14.83 -8.60
N ILE A 74 1.74 -15.11 -7.81
CA ILE A 74 1.92 -15.72 -6.49
C ILE A 74 2.57 -17.11 -6.60
N PRO A 75 2.08 -18.05 -7.43
CA PRO A 75 2.70 -19.36 -7.55
C PRO A 75 4.13 -19.29 -8.10
N ALA A 76 4.40 -18.39 -9.06
CA ALA A 76 5.73 -18.22 -9.62
C ALA A 76 6.74 -17.70 -8.58
N ASN A 77 6.32 -16.73 -7.76
CA ASN A 77 7.13 -16.20 -6.67
C ASN A 77 7.40 -17.26 -5.59
N MET A 78 6.39 -18.07 -5.25
CA MET A 78 6.55 -19.17 -4.30
C MET A 78 7.57 -20.20 -4.79
N ILE A 79 7.50 -20.62 -6.05
CA ILE A 79 8.44 -21.59 -6.63
C ILE A 79 9.88 -21.06 -6.60
N GLY A 80 10.09 -19.83 -7.05
CA GLY A 80 11.43 -19.24 -7.06
C GLY A 80 12.01 -19.02 -5.66
N ALA A 81 11.20 -18.50 -4.72
CA ALA A 81 11.62 -18.32 -3.33
C ALA A 81 11.94 -19.65 -2.64
N MET A 82 11.14 -20.70 -2.85
CA MET A 82 11.41 -22.03 -2.30
C MET A 82 12.75 -22.59 -2.79
N ILE A 83 13.03 -22.53 -4.09
CA ILE A 83 14.29 -23.03 -4.66
C ILE A 83 15.47 -22.23 -4.12
N ALA A 84 15.34 -20.92 -4.03
CA ALA A 84 16.38 -20.05 -3.49
C ALA A 84 16.68 -20.39 -2.01
N SER A 85 15.64 -20.58 -1.19
CA SER A 85 15.80 -20.98 0.22
C SER A 85 16.45 -22.35 0.37
N VAL A 86 16.13 -23.33 -0.47
CA VAL A 86 16.76 -24.65 -0.43
C VAL A 86 18.25 -24.57 -0.76
N ILE A 87 18.63 -23.79 -1.78
CA ILE A 87 20.04 -23.58 -2.12
C ILE A 87 20.78 -22.86 -0.98
N ALA A 88 20.14 -21.85 -0.37
CA ALA A 88 20.69 -21.14 0.77
C ALA A 88 20.88 -22.06 2.00
N ALA A 89 19.93 -22.97 2.23
CA ALA A 89 20.00 -23.96 3.30
C ALA A 89 21.18 -24.92 3.11
N VAL A 90 21.33 -25.47 1.90
CA VAL A 90 22.43 -26.39 1.54
C VAL A 90 23.78 -25.69 1.61
N GLY A 91 23.85 -24.43 1.18
CA GLY A 91 25.05 -23.61 1.26
C GLY A 91 25.39 -23.07 2.65
N GLY A 92 24.56 -23.37 3.67
CA GLY A 92 24.74 -22.90 5.04
C GLY A 92 24.78 -21.38 5.15
N VAL A 93 23.96 -20.68 4.35
CA VAL A 93 23.91 -19.21 4.35
C VAL A 93 23.30 -18.72 5.65
N GLY A 94 24.02 -17.84 6.35
CA GLY A 94 23.58 -17.28 7.62
C GLY A 94 23.47 -15.76 7.54
N ASP A 95 22.39 -15.19 8.07
CA ASP A 95 22.19 -13.73 8.13
C ASP A 95 22.13 -13.28 9.59
N LYS A 96 22.95 -12.28 9.93
CA LYS A 96 23.05 -11.71 11.28
C LYS A 96 22.10 -10.55 11.48
N VAL A 97 21.44 -10.07 10.42
CA VAL A 97 20.57 -8.90 10.47
C VAL A 97 19.17 -9.22 9.99
N ALA A 98 18.20 -8.42 10.41
CA ALA A 98 16.79 -8.66 10.14
C ALA A 98 16.33 -8.22 8.73
N HIS A 99 17.26 -7.79 7.87
CA HIS A 99 16.99 -7.25 6.55
C HIS A 99 17.79 -8.00 5.48
N GLY A 100 17.10 -8.49 4.46
CA GLY A 100 17.70 -9.25 3.36
C GLY A 100 18.23 -8.35 2.24
N GLY A 101 18.81 -8.95 1.21
CA GLY A 101 19.17 -8.26 -0.04
C GLY A 101 20.65 -8.37 -0.42
N PRO A 102 20.96 -8.52 -1.72
CA PRO A 102 22.33 -8.53 -2.25
C PRO A 102 23.19 -7.34 -1.85
N ILE A 103 22.62 -6.14 -1.73
CA ILE A 103 23.38 -4.94 -1.33
C ILE A 103 23.82 -5.06 0.14
N VAL A 104 22.91 -5.52 1.00
CA VAL A 104 23.18 -5.71 2.44
C VAL A 104 24.15 -6.86 2.68
N ALA A 105 24.15 -7.88 1.83
CA ALA A 105 25.12 -8.98 1.87
C ALA A 105 26.57 -8.45 1.78
N VAL A 106 26.81 -7.48 0.90
CA VAL A 106 28.14 -6.89 0.67
C VAL A 106 28.57 -6.01 1.85
N LEU A 107 27.62 -5.49 2.65
CA LEU A 107 27.89 -4.71 3.86
C LEU A 107 28.31 -5.56 5.08
N GLY A 108 28.47 -6.88 4.91
CA GLY A 108 29.07 -7.77 5.91
C GLY A 108 28.10 -8.44 6.88
N GLY A 109 26.78 -8.38 6.61
CA GLY A 109 25.76 -9.03 7.43
C GLY A 109 25.61 -10.54 7.23
N ILE A 110 26.16 -11.09 6.14
CA ILE A 110 25.87 -12.45 5.66
C ILE A 110 27.11 -13.35 5.67
N SER A 111 26.94 -14.57 6.17
CA SER A 111 27.92 -15.66 6.16
C SER A 111 27.72 -16.52 4.90
N ASN A 112 28.80 -17.04 4.32
CA ASN A 112 28.78 -17.80 3.06
C ASN A 112 28.19 -17.00 1.88
N ILE A 113 28.73 -15.79 1.66
CA ILE A 113 28.24 -14.83 0.66
C ILE A 113 28.17 -15.38 -0.77
N LEU A 114 29.11 -16.26 -1.16
CA LEU A 114 29.07 -16.92 -2.47
C LEU A 114 27.80 -17.73 -2.67
N TRP A 115 27.42 -18.54 -1.67
CA TRP A 115 26.20 -19.34 -1.71
C TRP A 115 24.94 -18.47 -1.68
N PHE A 116 24.98 -17.34 -0.96
CA PHE A 116 23.90 -16.35 -0.99
C PHE A 116 23.66 -15.82 -2.41
N PHE A 117 24.71 -15.38 -3.11
CA PHE A 117 24.57 -14.86 -4.47
C PHE A 117 24.11 -15.93 -5.46
N ILE A 118 24.64 -17.16 -5.36
CA ILE A 118 24.19 -18.28 -6.19
C ILE A 118 22.70 -18.54 -5.98
N ALA A 119 22.25 -18.59 -4.72
CA ALA A 119 20.86 -18.84 -4.38
C ALA A 119 19.93 -17.74 -4.92
N VAL A 120 20.30 -16.46 -4.76
CA VAL A 120 19.51 -15.32 -5.27
C VAL A 120 19.46 -15.34 -6.80
N VAL A 121 20.58 -15.59 -7.49
CA VAL A 121 20.62 -15.61 -8.96
C VAL A 121 19.77 -16.76 -9.50
N VAL A 122 19.95 -17.98 -8.98
CA VAL A 122 19.19 -19.14 -9.43
C VAL A 122 17.70 -18.96 -9.14
N GLY A 123 17.35 -18.54 -7.91
CA GLY A 123 15.97 -18.26 -7.54
C GLY A 123 15.31 -17.20 -8.42
N SER A 124 16.01 -16.09 -8.67
CA SER A 124 15.48 -14.98 -9.47
C SER A 124 15.27 -15.38 -10.93
N LEU A 125 16.17 -16.20 -11.49
CA LEU A 125 16.01 -16.77 -12.82
C LEU A 125 14.82 -17.72 -12.88
N VAL A 126 14.62 -18.58 -11.87
CA VAL A 126 13.46 -19.47 -11.85
C VAL A 126 12.15 -18.69 -11.73
N THR A 127 12.07 -17.68 -10.85
CA THR A 127 10.91 -16.77 -10.79
C THR A 127 10.65 -16.14 -12.15
N MET A 128 11.70 -15.59 -12.79
CA MET A 128 11.61 -14.98 -14.11
C MET A 128 11.05 -15.96 -15.14
N PHE A 129 11.66 -17.14 -15.29
CA PHE A 129 11.20 -18.14 -16.27
C PHE A 129 9.76 -18.59 -16.00
N THR A 130 9.40 -18.81 -14.74
CA THR A 130 8.04 -19.26 -14.36
C THR A 130 7.00 -18.21 -14.70
N VAL A 131 7.27 -16.93 -14.37
CA VAL A 131 6.39 -15.80 -14.75
C VAL A 131 6.25 -15.71 -16.27
N LEU A 132 7.36 -15.83 -17.00
CA LEU A 132 7.37 -15.76 -18.47
C LEU A 132 6.66 -16.94 -19.14
N LEU A 133 6.60 -18.11 -18.49
CA LEU A 133 5.84 -19.27 -18.98
C LEU A 133 4.35 -19.12 -18.69
N PHE A 134 3.98 -18.64 -17.51
CA PHE A 134 2.59 -18.47 -17.12
C PHE A 134 1.94 -17.30 -17.86
N LYS A 135 2.69 -16.24 -18.16
CA LYS A 135 2.21 -15.06 -18.88
C LYS A 135 2.27 -15.27 -20.41
N ARG A 136 1.41 -16.16 -20.94
CA ARG A 136 1.18 -16.27 -22.40
C ARG A 136 0.17 -15.21 -22.84
N HIS A 137 0.67 -14.12 -23.46
CA HIS A 137 -0.06 -13.02 -24.11
C HIS A 137 -1.32 -12.53 -23.39
N THR A 138 -1.19 -11.48 -22.58
CA THR A 138 -2.35 -10.66 -22.19
C THR A 138 -2.50 -9.52 -23.19
N PRO A 139 -3.63 -9.38 -23.91
CA PRO A 139 -3.92 -8.17 -24.67
C PRO A 139 -4.05 -7.00 -23.69
N ALA A 140 -3.56 -5.83 -24.07
CA ALA A 140 -3.57 -4.64 -23.24
C ALA A 140 -5.01 -4.31 -22.77
N ILE A 141 -5.35 -4.67 -21.54
CA ILE A 141 -6.49 -4.06 -20.86
C ILE A 141 -6.02 -2.70 -20.38
N ALA A 142 -6.32 -1.70 -21.20
CA ALA A 142 -6.11 -0.31 -20.91
C ALA A 142 -7.06 0.15 -19.79
N LYS A 143 -6.48 0.66 -18.70
CA LYS A 143 -6.94 1.90 -18.08
C LYS A 143 -5.72 2.72 -17.62
N SER A 144 -5.43 3.72 -18.47
CA SER A 144 -4.74 5.01 -18.23
C SER A 144 -4.87 5.53 -16.79
N ASN A 145 -3.94 6.23 -16.14
CA ASN A 145 -2.63 6.81 -16.47
C ASN A 145 -1.96 7.22 -15.13
N ASN A 146 -0.62 7.34 -15.14
CA ASN A 146 0.28 8.21 -14.35
C ASN A 146 -0.20 8.78 -13.00
N GLY A 147 0.59 8.75 -11.93
CA GLY A 147 2.01 8.47 -11.81
C GLY A 147 2.44 8.45 -10.34
N ASN A 148 3.69 8.02 -10.16
CA ASN A 148 4.53 8.09 -8.96
C ASN A 148 3.88 8.65 -7.70
N ASP A 149 3.71 7.81 -6.68
CA ASP A 149 4.36 8.13 -5.42
C ASP A 149 4.83 6.89 -4.69
N THR A 150 6.07 7.00 -4.27
CA THR A 150 6.83 5.99 -3.53
C THR A 150 6.66 6.40 -2.07
N SER A 151 5.72 5.79 -1.36
CA SER A 151 5.63 5.95 0.09
C SER A 151 5.38 4.60 0.74
N VAL A 152 6.47 4.14 1.34
CA VAL A 152 6.63 3.01 2.25
C VAL A 152 5.57 3.05 3.34
N GLY A 153 4.93 1.89 3.59
CA GLY A 153 3.89 1.76 4.61
C GLY A 153 3.57 0.30 4.91
N THR A 154 4.48 -0.30 5.70
CA THR A 154 4.34 -1.45 6.61
C THR A 154 2.90 -1.90 6.92
N GLU A 155 2.64 -3.22 6.87
CA GLU A 155 2.14 -4.01 8.02
C GLU A 155 1.60 -5.41 7.63
N ASN A 156 2.33 -6.42 8.14
CA ASN A 156 1.87 -7.65 8.82
C ASN A 156 0.38 -8.05 8.74
N VAL A 157 0.09 -9.27 8.27
CA VAL A 157 -0.83 -10.26 8.88
C VAL A 157 -0.44 -11.65 8.32
N PHE A 158 -0.17 -12.69 9.12
CA PHE A 158 -1.09 -13.78 9.50
C PHE A 158 -0.25 -14.86 10.24
N SER A 159 -0.70 -15.62 11.24
CA SER A 159 -1.98 -15.83 11.93
C SER A 159 -1.65 -16.54 13.25
N ASP A 160 -2.56 -16.52 14.23
CA ASP A 160 -2.86 -17.78 14.91
C ASP A 160 -4.35 -17.84 15.29
N ASP A 161 -4.88 -19.04 15.13
CA ASP A 161 -6.28 -19.45 15.18
C ASP A 161 -6.67 -19.83 16.62
N GLN A 162 -7.84 -19.37 17.10
CA GLN A 162 -8.68 -20.15 18.01
C GLN A 162 -10.15 -19.75 17.88
N SER A 163 -10.95 -20.75 17.53
CA SER A 163 -12.41 -20.83 17.63
C SER A 163 -12.95 -20.48 19.03
N ILE A 164 -14.13 -19.82 19.08
CA ILE A 164 -15.35 -20.22 19.85
C ILE A 164 -16.34 -19.03 19.95
N ASN A 165 -17.59 -19.29 19.53
CA ASN A 165 -18.87 -18.68 19.92
C ASN A 165 -19.00 -17.14 20.08
N HIS A 166 -19.50 -16.45 19.05
CA HIS A 166 -20.63 -15.52 19.26
C HIS A 166 -21.40 -15.21 17.97
N SER A 167 -22.45 -15.99 17.73
CA SER A 167 -23.60 -15.55 16.94
C SER A 167 -24.35 -14.44 17.71
N LYS A 168 -23.93 -13.18 17.58
CA LYS A 168 -24.81 -12.01 17.77
C LYS A 168 -24.14 -10.75 17.23
N GLN A 169 -24.93 -9.97 16.48
CA GLN A 169 -24.75 -8.53 16.23
C GLN A 169 -24.02 -8.11 14.94
N LEU A 170 -24.57 -8.52 13.79
CA LEU A 170 -24.42 -7.78 12.53
C LEU A 170 -25.23 -6.47 12.59
N SER A 171 -24.57 -5.35 12.92
CA SER A 171 -24.99 -4.00 12.56
C SER A 171 -23.75 -3.21 12.15
N HIS A 172 -23.28 -3.47 10.93
CA HIS A 172 -22.14 -2.78 10.32
C HIS A 172 -22.47 -1.27 10.22
N HIS A 173 -21.83 -0.43 11.02
CA HIS A 173 -21.96 1.03 10.91
C HIS A 173 -21.22 1.47 9.64
N MET A 174 -21.95 1.62 8.52
CA MET A 174 -21.35 2.08 7.27
C MET A 174 -20.95 3.56 7.40
N VAL A 175 -19.64 3.81 7.22
CA VAL A 175 -19.00 5.14 7.21
C VAL A 175 -19.18 5.84 5.85
N PHE A 176 -19.57 5.09 4.82
CA PHE A 176 -19.93 5.63 3.51
C PHE A 176 -21.42 5.48 3.26
N ASP A 177 -22.02 6.58 2.81
CA ASP A 177 -23.38 6.61 2.32
C ASP A 177 -23.33 7.15 0.89
N LYS A 178 -23.93 6.43 -0.06
CA LYS A 178 -23.96 6.83 -1.47
C LYS A 178 -24.58 8.22 -1.66
N SER A 179 -25.45 8.63 -0.74
CA SER A 179 -26.07 9.96 -0.75
C SER A 179 -25.13 11.11 -0.37
N LEU A 180 -23.94 10.81 0.16
CA LEU A 180 -22.90 11.78 0.52
C LEU A 180 -21.82 11.94 -0.58
N ILE A 181 -22.04 11.34 -1.74
CA ILE A 181 -21.19 11.53 -2.92
C ILE A 181 -21.79 12.62 -3.80
N GLU A 182 -21.00 13.63 -4.11
CA GLU A 182 -21.37 14.70 -5.03
C GLU A 182 -20.45 14.73 -6.23
N ILE A 183 -21.02 15.00 -7.41
CA ILE A 183 -20.26 15.22 -8.63
C ILE A 183 -20.69 16.58 -9.18
N THR A 184 -19.73 17.49 -9.35
CA THR A 184 -20.00 18.84 -9.86
C THR A 184 -18.87 19.34 -10.74
N LYS A 185 -19.13 20.45 -11.42
CA LYS A 185 -18.20 21.18 -12.29
C LYS A 185 -18.25 22.70 -12.05
N GLU A 186 -19.04 23.12 -11.06
CA GLU A 186 -19.23 24.53 -10.70
C GLU A 186 -17.96 25.05 -10.02
N PRO A 187 -17.28 26.09 -10.56
CA PRO A 187 -16.08 26.63 -9.95
C PRO A 187 -16.31 26.97 -8.47
N MET A 188 -15.42 26.48 -7.61
CA MET A 188 -15.51 26.71 -6.17
C MET A 188 -14.14 26.78 -5.52
N THR A 189 -14.09 27.51 -4.41
CA THR A 189 -12.92 27.59 -3.53
C THR A 189 -12.91 26.45 -2.51
N ARG A 190 -11.77 26.21 -1.86
CA ARG A 190 -11.63 25.29 -0.71
C ARG A 190 -12.77 25.44 0.29
N ASP A 191 -13.00 26.65 0.79
CA ASP A 191 -13.98 26.91 1.84
C ASP A 191 -15.40 26.59 1.37
N GLN A 192 -15.73 26.94 0.12
CA GLN A 192 -17.02 26.60 -0.49
C GLN A 192 -17.22 25.09 -0.63
N ALA A 193 -16.16 24.35 -0.99
CA ALA A 193 -16.20 22.88 -1.08
C ALA A 193 -16.45 22.24 0.31
N ILE A 194 -15.79 22.74 1.35
CA ILE A 194 -15.99 22.31 2.74
C ILE A 194 -17.43 22.60 3.19
N ASP A 195 -17.91 23.83 2.99
CA ASP A 195 -19.25 24.26 3.41
C ASP A 195 -20.34 23.42 2.74
N ARG A 196 -20.15 23.08 1.46
CA ARG A 196 -21.09 22.24 0.70
C ARG A 196 -21.16 20.81 1.25
N LEU A 197 -20.01 20.21 1.59
CA LEU A 197 -19.96 18.87 2.18
C LEU A 197 -20.53 18.86 3.60
N LEU A 198 -20.23 19.86 4.43
CA LEU A 198 -20.80 19.99 5.78
C LEU A 198 -22.32 20.19 5.74
N THR A 199 -22.82 20.99 4.81
CA THR A 199 -24.28 21.17 4.62
C THR A 199 -24.96 19.83 4.34
N LYS A 200 -24.35 18.97 3.52
CA LYS A 200 -24.88 17.62 3.26
C LYS A 200 -24.86 16.72 4.49
N LEU A 201 -23.78 16.76 5.27
CA LEU A 201 -23.70 16.01 6.52
C LEU A 201 -24.78 16.47 7.52
N CYS A 202 -25.04 17.78 7.59
CA CYS A 202 -26.06 18.37 8.46
C CYS A 202 -27.48 17.98 8.04
N HIS A 203 -27.81 18.11 6.74
CA HIS A 203 -29.11 17.73 6.18
C HIS A 203 -29.44 16.25 6.41
N ARG A 204 -28.41 15.40 6.50
CA ARG A 204 -28.55 13.96 6.77
C ARG A 204 -28.37 13.61 8.26
N HIS A 205 -28.33 14.61 9.13
CA HIS A 205 -28.24 14.50 10.59
C HIS A 205 -26.99 13.80 11.13
N TYR A 206 -25.90 13.76 10.35
CA TYR A 206 -24.60 13.24 10.79
C TYR A 206 -23.86 14.19 11.72
N ILE A 207 -24.06 15.49 11.52
CA ILE A 207 -23.53 16.56 12.37
C ILE A 207 -24.68 17.40 12.95
N THR A 208 -24.48 17.96 14.14
CA THR A 208 -25.45 18.83 14.82
C THR A 208 -25.16 20.32 14.65
N ASN A 209 -23.89 20.68 14.42
CA ASN A 209 -23.44 22.06 14.28
C ASN A 209 -22.39 22.16 13.16
N ILE A 210 -22.72 22.87 12.09
CA ILE A 210 -21.82 23.07 10.94
C ILE A 210 -20.60 23.92 11.34
N GLU A 211 -20.82 25.03 12.06
CA GLU A 211 -19.76 25.98 12.40
C GLU A 211 -18.69 25.37 13.31
N GLU A 212 -19.09 24.51 14.25
CA GLU A 212 -18.14 23.81 15.12
C GLU A 212 -17.21 22.90 14.30
N VAL A 213 -17.78 22.10 13.40
CA VAL A 213 -17.00 21.20 12.54
C VAL A 213 -16.16 21.98 11.54
N ARG A 214 -16.71 23.04 10.94
CA ARG A 214 -16.02 23.95 10.02
C ARG A 214 -14.79 24.56 10.66
N THR A 215 -14.95 25.10 11.87
CA THR A 215 -13.84 25.70 12.63
C THR A 215 -12.75 24.68 12.93
N ALA A 216 -13.13 23.45 13.31
CA ALA A 216 -12.17 22.39 13.58
C ALA A 216 -11.39 21.97 12.32
N ILE A 217 -12.06 21.88 11.16
CA ILE A 217 -11.41 21.57 9.88
C ILE A 217 -10.46 22.70 9.46
N LEU A 218 -10.90 23.96 9.51
CA LEU A 218 -10.06 25.10 9.13
C LEU A 218 -8.86 25.27 10.06
N LYS A 219 -9.02 24.98 11.35
CA LYS A 219 -7.90 24.94 12.30
C LYS A 219 -6.86 23.89 11.89
N ARG A 220 -7.30 22.69 11.49
CA ARG A 220 -6.42 21.61 11.02
C ARG A 220 -5.75 21.95 9.68
N GLU A 221 -6.47 22.60 8.78
CA GLU A 221 -5.96 23.09 7.49
C GLU A 221 -4.88 24.16 7.65
N ALA A 222 -5.03 25.04 8.66
CA ALA A 222 -4.06 26.10 8.94
C ALA A 222 -2.72 25.59 9.48
N GLU A 223 -2.68 24.39 10.08
CA GLU A 223 -1.43 23.75 10.50
C GLU A 223 -0.61 23.27 9.30
N SER A 224 -1.29 22.72 8.30
CA SER A 224 -0.73 22.27 7.03
C SER A 224 -1.87 21.93 6.08
N THR A 225 -1.73 22.28 4.80
CA THR A 225 -2.73 21.97 3.77
C THR A 225 -3.10 20.49 3.77
N THR A 226 -4.40 20.19 3.69
CA THR A 226 -4.89 18.82 3.55
C THR A 226 -5.04 18.38 2.10
N ALA A 227 -4.69 19.26 1.15
CA ALA A 227 -4.51 18.89 -0.25
C ALA A 227 -3.14 18.22 -0.44
N ILE A 228 -3.15 16.90 -0.38
CA ILE A 228 -1.97 16.03 -0.42
C ILE A 228 -1.33 15.95 -1.81
N GLY A 229 -1.93 16.58 -2.81
CA GLY A 229 -1.53 16.50 -4.22
C GLY A 229 -2.23 15.39 -4.98
N MET A 230 -1.78 15.14 -6.22
CA MET A 230 -2.36 14.14 -7.12
C MET A 230 -3.86 14.36 -7.38
N ASN A 231 -4.32 15.61 -7.35
CA ASN A 231 -5.72 16.01 -7.43
C ASN A 231 -6.61 15.53 -6.24
N VAL A 232 -6.05 15.25 -5.07
CA VAL A 232 -6.79 14.79 -3.88
C VAL A 232 -6.64 15.73 -2.69
N ALA A 233 -7.74 15.98 -1.98
CA ALA A 233 -7.75 16.66 -0.68
C ALA A 233 -8.51 15.86 0.39
N ILE A 234 -8.00 15.86 1.63
CA ILE A 234 -8.56 15.09 2.74
C ILE A 234 -8.77 15.99 3.97
N PRO A 235 -9.69 16.97 3.91
CA PRO A 235 -10.02 17.80 5.06
C PRO A 235 -10.65 16.93 6.16
N HIS A 236 -10.05 16.96 7.35
CA HIS A 236 -10.47 16.11 8.46
C HIS A 236 -10.45 16.84 9.79
N ALA A 237 -11.40 16.49 10.67
CA ALA A 237 -11.43 17.01 12.04
C ALA A 237 -12.16 16.07 13.00
N LYS A 238 -11.81 16.21 14.28
CA LYS A 238 -12.60 15.66 15.39
C LYS A 238 -13.46 16.78 16.01
N SER A 239 -14.73 16.50 16.32
CA SER A 239 -15.65 17.48 16.93
C SER A 239 -16.77 16.79 17.70
N HIS A 240 -17.26 17.44 18.76
CA HIS A 240 -18.41 16.94 19.54
C HIS A 240 -19.74 17.05 18.77
N ALA A 241 -19.79 17.94 17.77
CA ALA A 241 -20.93 18.06 16.87
C ALA A 241 -21.12 16.87 15.92
N VAL A 242 -20.16 15.94 15.84
CA VAL A 242 -20.25 14.76 14.98
C VAL A 242 -20.87 13.60 15.77
N LYS A 243 -21.99 13.04 15.30
CA LYS A 243 -22.70 11.95 16.01
C LYS A 243 -22.05 10.58 15.81
N ARG A 244 -21.45 10.36 14.63
CA ARG A 244 -20.75 9.13 14.27
C ARG A 244 -19.74 9.41 13.16
N PRO A 245 -18.65 8.61 13.06
CA PRO A 245 -17.69 8.77 11.98
C PRO A 245 -18.35 8.71 10.61
N ILE A 246 -18.03 9.66 9.76
CA ILE A 246 -18.64 9.80 8.44
C ILE A 246 -17.66 10.39 7.43
N VAL A 247 -17.77 9.93 6.18
CA VAL A 247 -17.02 10.46 5.06
C VAL A 247 -18.00 11.02 4.02
N ALA A 248 -17.80 12.28 3.64
CA ALA A 248 -18.46 12.91 2.50
C ALA A 248 -17.47 13.07 1.34
N VAL A 249 -17.91 12.80 0.11
CA VAL A 249 -17.03 12.79 -1.06
C VAL A 249 -17.52 13.79 -2.09
N LEU A 250 -16.62 14.65 -2.56
CA LEU A 250 -16.85 15.55 -3.69
C LEU A 250 -15.92 15.19 -4.84
N ASN A 251 -16.49 14.92 -6.01
CA ASN A 251 -15.78 14.78 -7.28
C ASN A 251 -16.02 16.03 -8.13
N HIS A 252 -15.05 16.94 -8.13
CA HIS A 252 -15.04 18.15 -8.92
C HIS A 252 -14.34 17.94 -10.26
N LYS A 253 -15.09 18.01 -11.38
CA LYS A 253 -14.57 17.66 -12.71
C LYS A 253 -13.46 18.57 -13.23
N ALA A 254 -13.38 19.82 -12.75
CA ALA A 254 -12.38 20.79 -13.20
C ALA A 254 -11.29 21.10 -12.13
N GLY A 255 -11.36 20.47 -10.96
CA GLY A 255 -10.54 20.84 -9.78
C GLY A 255 -11.10 22.02 -8.97
N VAL A 256 -10.91 21.98 -7.66
CA VAL A 256 -11.28 23.05 -6.71
C VAL A 256 -10.06 23.93 -6.47
N GLU A 257 -10.24 25.25 -6.34
CA GLU A 257 -9.16 26.16 -5.99
C GLU A 257 -8.72 25.91 -4.54
N TRP A 258 -7.53 25.32 -4.39
CA TRP A 258 -6.98 24.87 -3.11
C TRP A 258 -5.45 25.03 -3.12
N GLU A 259 -4.88 25.47 -2.00
CA GLU A 259 -3.42 25.54 -1.82
C GLU A 259 -2.82 24.14 -1.63
N SER A 260 -2.59 23.41 -2.73
CA SER A 260 -2.00 22.06 -2.69
C SER A 260 -0.48 22.06 -2.61
N LEU A 261 0.10 21.00 -2.05
CA LEU A 261 1.56 20.82 -1.97
C LEU A 261 2.25 20.75 -3.34
N ASP A 262 1.54 20.29 -4.37
CA ASP A 262 2.03 20.10 -5.73
C ASP A 262 1.47 21.13 -6.74
N GLU A 263 0.87 22.22 -6.24
CA GLU A 263 0.19 23.26 -7.03
C GLU A 263 -1.02 22.73 -7.86
N SER A 264 -1.44 21.48 -7.67
CA SER A 264 -2.60 20.92 -8.36
C SER A 264 -3.92 21.41 -7.75
N ASN A 265 -4.98 21.48 -8.56
CA ASN A 265 -6.33 21.75 -8.06
C ASN A 265 -7.04 20.42 -7.76
N PRO A 266 -7.36 20.09 -6.50
CA PRO A 266 -7.95 18.81 -6.13
C PRO A 266 -9.30 18.58 -6.82
N GLN A 267 -9.41 17.45 -7.52
CA GLN A 267 -10.63 16.98 -8.15
C GLN A 267 -11.43 16.06 -7.22
N LEU A 268 -10.79 15.44 -6.23
CA LEU A 268 -11.43 14.50 -5.33
C LEU A 268 -11.20 14.94 -3.89
N ILE A 269 -12.27 15.31 -3.20
CA ILE A 269 -12.23 15.75 -1.80
C ILE A 269 -12.94 14.74 -0.92
N PHE A 270 -12.22 14.21 0.07
CA PHE A 270 -12.73 13.31 1.10
C PHE A 270 -12.82 14.06 2.43
N LEU A 271 -13.99 14.59 2.76
CA LEU A 271 -14.21 15.23 4.04
C LEU A 271 -14.51 14.16 5.09
N ILE A 272 -13.65 14.08 6.11
CA ILE A 272 -13.73 13.10 7.19
C ILE A 272 -14.08 13.80 8.50
N ALA A 273 -15.24 13.49 9.06
CA ALA A 273 -15.68 14.02 10.34
C ALA A 273 -15.80 12.89 11.37
N VAL A 274 -15.16 13.07 12.53
CA VAL A 274 -15.09 12.04 13.58
C VAL A 274 -15.56 12.63 14.93
N PRO A 275 -16.31 11.89 15.76
CA PRO A 275 -16.59 12.30 17.14
C PRO A 275 -15.31 12.41 17.99
N ASN A 276 -15.35 13.20 19.06
CA ASN A 276 -14.24 13.35 20.01
C ASN A 276 -14.06 12.15 20.98
N ASP A 277 -14.64 10.98 20.70
CA ASP A 277 -14.59 9.83 21.61
C ASP A 277 -13.17 9.22 21.71
N ASN A 278 -12.80 8.77 22.91
CA ASN A 278 -11.50 8.17 23.27
C ASN A 278 -11.22 6.79 22.63
N ASN A 279 -12.04 6.33 21.69
CA ASN A 279 -11.86 5.03 21.05
C ASN A 279 -11.16 5.18 19.69
N ASP A 280 -9.85 4.92 19.67
CA ASP A 280 -8.98 4.89 18.48
C ASP A 280 -9.40 3.84 17.41
N THR A 281 -10.46 3.09 17.69
CA THR A 281 -11.07 2.07 16.81
C THR A 281 -11.46 2.62 15.43
N HIS A 282 -11.73 3.92 15.32
CA HIS A 282 -12.21 4.54 14.08
C HIS A 282 -11.10 5.01 13.13
N LEU A 283 -9.92 5.43 13.65
CA LEU A 283 -8.75 5.77 12.83
C LEU A 283 -8.19 4.54 12.10
N LYS A 284 -8.25 3.36 12.74
CA LYS A 284 -7.93 2.07 12.12
C LYS A 284 -8.87 1.70 10.95
N LEU A 285 -10.09 2.25 10.93
CA LEU A 285 -11.07 2.02 9.86
C LEU A 285 -10.73 2.85 8.61
N LEU A 286 -10.15 4.04 8.78
CA LEU A 286 -9.61 4.87 7.69
C LEU A 286 -8.34 4.25 7.07
N GLN A 287 -7.45 3.69 7.90
CA GLN A 287 -6.26 2.98 7.40
C GLN A 287 -6.61 1.75 6.55
N ARG A 288 -7.73 1.07 6.84
CA ARG A 288 -8.24 -0.05 6.03
C ARG A 288 -8.80 0.35 4.67
N LEU A 289 -9.16 1.63 4.49
CA LEU A 289 -9.68 2.16 3.21
C LEU A 289 -8.57 2.70 2.30
N SER A 290 -7.38 2.95 2.85
CA SER A 290 -6.18 3.32 2.09
C SER A 290 -5.42 2.11 1.52
N ARG A 291 -5.90 0.89 1.79
CA ARG A 291 -5.36 -0.37 1.25
C ARG A 291 -6.17 -0.88 0.07
#